data_AF-A0A423SQX2-F1
#
_entry.id   AF-A0A423SQX2-F1
#
_cell.length_a   1.000
_cell.length_b   1.000
_cell.length_c   1.000
_cell.angle_alpha   90.00
_cell.angle_beta   90.00
_cell.angle_gamma   90.00
#
_symmetry.space_group_name_H-M   'P 1'
#
loop_
_entity.id
_entity.type
_entity.pdbx_description
1 polymer ?
#
loop_
_entity_poly.entity_id
_entity_poly.type
_entity_poly.pdbx_seq_one_letter_code
_entity_poly.pdbx_strand_id
1 'polypeptide(L)'
;MTPPLLVNAYWGTWVLGAFFCEIYAFFGSFFGCVSIWSMVFITADRYNVIVKGVSAEPLTSGGAMLRIAGTWLFTLAWCLPPFFGWNRYVPEGNMLACGTDYLTETELSRSYLYIYSVWVYLFPLAYIIYSYTFIVKAVAAHEKGMREQAKKMGVKSLRSEEAQKTSAECRLCKVALMTVTLWFVAWTPYFVINWGGMFNKPIVTPLFSIWGSVFAKANAVYNPIVYAISHPKYRAALEKKLPCLACNTEGRDGGASDAGSTATAQSTEKAESA
;
A
#
# COMPACT_ATOMS: atom_id res chain seq x y z
N MET A 1 -18.04 -3.00 -2.49
CA MET A 1 -18.35 -4.13 -1.57
C MET A 1 -19.49 -3.78 -0.62
N THR A 2 -19.52 -2.56 -0.08
CA THR A 2 -20.79 -1.83 0.18
C THR A 2 -21.34 -1.33 -1.17
N PRO A 3 -22.65 -1.27 -1.46
CA PRO A 3 -23.84 -1.62 -0.65
C PRO A 3 -24.17 -3.10 -0.35
N PRO A 4 -23.78 -4.13 -1.14
CA PRO A 4 -24.29 -5.50 -0.96
C PRO A 4 -24.17 -6.07 0.45
N LEU A 5 -23.04 -5.85 1.13
CA LEU A 5 -22.83 -6.33 2.50
C LEU A 5 -23.92 -5.82 3.48
N LEU A 6 -24.32 -4.55 3.37
CA LEU A 6 -25.31 -3.95 4.26
C LEU A 6 -26.72 -4.51 4.01
N VAL A 7 -27.06 -4.76 2.75
CA VAL A 7 -28.34 -5.38 2.39
C VAL A 7 -28.43 -6.78 3.01
N ASN A 8 -27.40 -7.61 2.82
CA ASN A 8 -27.40 -8.95 3.39
C ASN A 8 -27.36 -8.93 4.92
N ALA A 9 -26.65 -7.97 5.54
CA ALA A 9 -26.65 -7.80 6.99
C ALA A 9 -28.05 -7.46 7.54
N TYR A 10 -28.82 -6.62 6.85
CA TYR A 10 -30.20 -6.31 7.22
C TYR A 10 -31.10 -7.55 7.21
N TRP A 11 -30.93 -8.43 6.21
CA TRP A 11 -31.70 -9.66 6.07
C TRP A 11 -31.11 -10.87 6.82
N GLY A 12 -29.94 -10.72 7.45
CA GLY A 12 -29.25 -11.77 8.20
C GLY A 12 -28.68 -12.92 7.36
N THR A 13 -28.71 -12.82 6.02
CA THR A 13 -28.20 -13.84 5.09
C THR A 13 -28.00 -13.28 3.69
N TRP A 14 -27.37 -14.05 2.80
CA TRP A 14 -27.13 -13.67 1.42
C TRP A 14 -28.41 -13.80 0.59
N VAL A 15 -28.99 -12.67 0.18
CA VAL A 15 -30.29 -12.61 -0.53
C VAL A 15 -30.18 -12.23 -2.01
N LEU A 16 -28.97 -11.93 -2.51
CA LEU A 16 -28.77 -11.39 -3.86
C LEU A 16 -28.61 -12.47 -4.95
N GLY A 17 -28.79 -13.74 -4.59
CA GLY A 17 -28.67 -14.89 -5.49
C GLY A 17 -27.22 -15.36 -5.71
N ALA A 18 -27.09 -16.57 -6.26
CA ALA A 18 -25.80 -17.24 -6.45
C ALA A 18 -24.89 -16.51 -7.45
N PHE A 19 -25.42 -16.11 -8.61
CA PHE A 19 -24.62 -15.41 -9.62
C PHE A 19 -24.02 -14.10 -9.08
N PHE A 20 -24.79 -13.31 -8.32
CA PHE A 20 -24.26 -12.08 -7.72
C PHE A 20 -23.21 -12.36 -6.64
N CYS A 21 -23.29 -13.49 -5.94
CA CYS A 21 -22.27 -13.95 -4.99
C CYS A 21 -20.93 -14.19 -5.69
N GLU A 22 -20.96 -14.84 -6.85
CA GLU A 22 -19.78 -15.09 -7.66
C GLU A 22 -19.14 -13.79 -8.14
N ILE A 23 -19.96 -12.87 -8.67
CA ILE A 23 -19.49 -11.54 -9.11
C ILE A 23 -18.91 -10.73 -7.94
N TYR A 24 -19.57 -10.75 -6.78
CA TYR A 24 -19.09 -10.07 -5.57
C TYR A 24 -17.72 -10.59 -5.12
N ALA A 25 -17.58 -11.90 -5.04
CA ALA A 25 -16.34 -12.55 -4.60
C ALA A 25 -15.21 -12.35 -5.61
N PHE A 26 -15.53 -12.44 -6.91
CA PHE A 26 -14.60 -12.15 -8.00
C PHE A 26 -14.02 -10.75 -7.87
N PHE A 27 -14.85 -9.70 -7.78
CA PHE A 27 -14.33 -8.34 -7.66
C PHE A 27 -13.55 -8.12 -6.37
N GLY A 28 -13.98 -8.74 -5.25
CA GLY A 28 -13.23 -8.70 -4.00
C GLY A 28 -11.82 -9.27 -4.14
N SER A 29 -11.72 -10.45 -4.75
CA SER A 29 -10.44 -11.13 -5.00
C SER A 29 -9.59 -10.40 -6.02
N PHE A 30 -10.19 -9.97 -7.13
CA PHE A 30 -9.52 -9.27 -8.23
C PHE A 30 -8.89 -7.96 -7.77
N PHE A 31 -9.63 -7.08 -7.09
CA PHE A 31 -9.07 -5.82 -6.61
C PHE A 31 -8.08 -6.00 -5.47
N GLY A 32 -8.26 -7.02 -4.62
CA GLY A 32 -7.25 -7.41 -3.62
C GLY A 32 -5.92 -7.80 -4.28
N CYS A 33 -5.99 -8.63 -5.33
CA CYS A 33 -4.85 -9.09 -6.10
C CYS A 33 -4.17 -7.94 -6.88
N VAL A 34 -4.94 -7.08 -7.54
CA VAL A 34 -4.41 -5.88 -8.22
C VAL A 34 -3.69 -4.97 -7.23
N SER A 35 -4.25 -4.81 -6.03
CA SER A 35 -3.67 -3.95 -4.99
C SER A 35 -2.28 -4.43 -4.55
N ILE A 36 -2.14 -5.70 -4.16
CA ILE A 36 -0.85 -6.21 -3.66
C ILE A 36 0.23 -6.20 -4.76
N TRP A 37 -0.13 -6.57 -5.98
CA TRP A 37 0.84 -6.57 -7.07
C TRP A 37 1.23 -5.16 -7.53
N SER A 38 0.30 -4.21 -7.47
CA SER A 38 0.66 -2.80 -7.62
C SER A 38 1.68 -2.37 -6.56
N MET A 39 1.50 -2.81 -5.30
CA MET A 39 2.46 -2.54 -4.22
C MET A 39 3.81 -3.24 -4.43
N VAL A 40 3.83 -4.46 -4.99
CA VAL A 40 5.06 -5.15 -5.40
C VAL A 40 5.81 -4.35 -6.46
N PHE A 41 5.13 -3.87 -7.50
CA PHE A 41 5.77 -3.05 -8.54
C PHE A 41 6.24 -1.69 -8.01
N ILE A 42 5.48 -1.04 -7.14
CA ILE A 42 5.92 0.18 -6.44
C ILE A 42 7.19 -0.13 -5.64
N THR A 43 7.21 -1.23 -4.89
CA THR A 43 8.38 -1.65 -4.09
C THR A 43 9.59 -1.95 -4.99
N ALA A 44 9.39 -2.61 -6.13
CA ALA A 44 10.43 -2.88 -7.11
C ALA A 44 11.04 -1.60 -7.69
N ASP A 45 10.20 -0.61 -7.99
CA ASP A 45 10.64 0.71 -8.45
C ASP A 45 11.44 1.44 -7.36
N ARG A 46 10.95 1.45 -6.11
CA ARG A 46 11.69 2.03 -4.96
C ARG A 46 13.03 1.34 -4.75
N TYR A 47 13.07 0.02 -4.86
CA TYR A 47 14.31 -0.75 -4.80
C TYR A 47 15.28 -0.34 -5.92
N ASN A 48 14.79 -0.26 -7.17
CA ASN A 48 15.62 0.10 -8.31
C ASN A 48 16.24 1.49 -8.12
N VAL A 49 15.44 2.49 -7.77
CA VAL A 49 15.89 3.87 -7.59
C VAL A 49 16.85 4.03 -6.40
N ILE A 50 16.55 3.42 -5.24
CA ILE A 50 17.34 3.64 -4.02
C ILE A 50 18.57 2.74 -3.95
N VAL A 51 18.46 1.47 -4.35
CA VAL A 51 19.54 0.49 -4.21
C VAL A 51 20.50 0.53 -5.40
N LYS A 52 19.99 0.68 -6.64
CA LYS A 52 20.86 0.74 -7.82
C LYS A 52 21.34 2.16 -8.16
N GLY A 53 20.67 3.19 -7.62
CA GLY A 53 21.09 4.58 -7.75
C GLY A 53 21.32 5.00 -9.21
N VAL A 54 22.53 5.46 -9.54
CA VAL A 54 22.91 5.93 -10.88
C VAL A 54 22.84 4.84 -11.95
N SER A 55 22.93 3.57 -11.57
CA SER A 55 22.79 2.42 -12.48
C SER A 55 21.33 2.02 -12.72
N ALA A 56 20.37 2.72 -12.10
CA ALA A 56 18.96 2.45 -12.27
C ALA A 56 18.43 3.10 -13.55
N GLU A 57 17.86 2.30 -14.45
CA GLU A 57 17.04 2.87 -15.53
C GLU A 57 15.77 3.49 -14.94
N PRO A 58 15.48 4.77 -15.22
CA PRO A 58 14.26 5.42 -14.75
C PRO A 58 13.02 4.75 -15.32
N LEU A 59 11.98 4.61 -14.50
CA LEU A 59 10.69 4.10 -14.95
C LEU A 59 10.03 5.11 -15.89
N THR A 60 9.95 4.77 -17.17
CA THR A 60 9.24 5.58 -18.18
C THR A 60 7.73 5.45 -18.03
N SER A 61 6.98 6.46 -18.48
CA SER A 61 5.50 6.41 -18.46
C SER A 61 4.95 5.21 -19.24
N GLY A 62 5.56 4.87 -20.38
CA GLY A 62 5.19 3.68 -21.15
C GLY A 62 5.48 2.38 -20.40
N GLY A 63 6.64 2.29 -19.73
CA GLY A 63 6.98 1.16 -18.88
C GLY A 63 6.06 1.02 -17.66
N ALA A 64 5.62 2.13 -17.07
CA ALA A 64 4.64 2.13 -15.98
C ALA A 64 3.27 1.64 -16.47
N MET A 65 2.79 2.18 -17.60
CA MET A 65 1.51 1.77 -18.20
C MET A 65 1.50 0.28 -18.55
N LEU A 66 2.58 -0.24 -19.13
CA LEU A 66 2.70 -1.67 -19.45
C LEU A 66 2.62 -2.55 -18.20
N ARG A 67 3.29 -2.16 -17.10
CA ARG A 67 3.22 -2.89 -15.82
C ARG A 67 1.83 -2.85 -15.21
N ILE A 68 1.13 -1.71 -15.31
CA ILE A 68 -0.26 -1.58 -14.86
C ILE A 68 -1.16 -2.49 -15.69
N ALA A 69 -1.13 -2.38 -17.02
CA ALA A 69 -1.95 -3.21 -17.90
C ALA A 69 -1.66 -4.72 -17.70
N GLY A 70 -0.38 -5.09 -17.64
CA GLY A 70 0.05 -6.45 -17.30
C GLY A 70 -0.48 -6.88 -15.93
N THR A 71 -0.53 -5.96 -14.96
CA THR A 71 -1.10 -6.25 -13.64
C THR A 71 -2.55 -6.68 -13.72
N TRP A 72 -3.38 -5.85 -14.34
CA TRP A 72 -4.80 -6.14 -14.48
C TRP A 72 -5.08 -7.42 -15.25
N LEU A 73 -4.30 -7.71 -16.30
CA LEU A 73 -4.47 -8.93 -17.10
C LEU A 73 -4.05 -10.18 -16.33
N PHE A 74 -2.91 -10.16 -15.63
CA PHE A 74 -2.48 -11.34 -14.88
C PHE A 74 -3.41 -11.59 -13.68
N THR A 75 -3.89 -10.55 -12.99
CA THR A 75 -4.83 -10.73 -11.87
C THR A 75 -6.15 -11.30 -12.35
N LEU A 76 -6.61 -10.87 -13.53
CA LEU A 76 -7.81 -11.41 -14.16
C LEU A 76 -7.64 -12.90 -14.41
N ALA A 77 -6.51 -13.30 -14.98
CA ALA A 77 -6.20 -14.71 -15.26
C ALA A 77 -6.22 -15.59 -14.00
N TRP A 78 -5.83 -15.05 -12.83
CA TRP A 78 -5.87 -15.79 -11.56
C TRP A 78 -7.24 -15.78 -10.86
N CYS A 79 -8.10 -14.79 -11.11
CA CYS A 79 -9.42 -14.71 -10.49
C CYS A 79 -10.54 -15.35 -11.33
N LEU A 80 -10.28 -15.67 -12.60
CA LEU A 80 -11.24 -16.37 -13.46
C LEU A 80 -11.42 -17.87 -13.16
N PRO A 81 -10.40 -18.67 -12.79
CA PRO A 81 -10.53 -20.12 -12.66
C PRO A 81 -11.65 -20.63 -11.74
N PRO A 82 -12.03 -19.96 -10.64
CA PRO A 82 -13.19 -20.34 -9.83
C PRO A 82 -14.53 -20.34 -10.58
N PHE A 83 -14.67 -19.60 -11.68
CA PHE A 83 -15.86 -19.69 -12.55
C PHE A 83 -15.87 -20.95 -13.43
N PHE A 84 -14.71 -21.57 -13.64
CA PHE A 84 -14.52 -22.70 -14.55
C PHE A 84 -14.17 -24.00 -13.82
N GLY A 85 -14.45 -24.08 -12.52
CA GLY A 85 -14.35 -25.30 -11.71
C GLY A 85 -13.04 -25.50 -10.97
N TRP A 86 -12.05 -24.61 -11.11
CA TRP A 86 -10.88 -24.62 -10.24
C TRP A 86 -11.14 -23.76 -9.01
N ASN A 87 -11.67 -24.39 -7.94
CA ASN A 87 -12.37 -23.74 -6.82
C ASN A 87 -13.74 -23.16 -7.26
N ARG A 88 -14.39 -22.38 -6.40
CA ARG A 88 -15.68 -21.71 -6.67
C ARG A 88 -15.88 -20.52 -5.74
N TYR A 89 -16.72 -19.58 -6.15
CA TYR A 89 -17.12 -18.45 -5.32
C TYR A 89 -18.44 -18.74 -4.60
N VAL A 90 -18.43 -18.63 -3.28
CA VAL A 90 -19.56 -19.02 -2.41
C VAL A 90 -19.71 -18.07 -1.23
N PRO A 91 -20.87 -18.08 -0.54
CA PRO A 91 -21.01 -17.37 0.73
C PRO A 91 -19.93 -17.80 1.73
N GLU A 92 -19.34 -16.84 2.41
CA GLU A 92 -18.41 -17.06 3.51
C GLU A 92 -19.16 -17.60 4.75
N GLY A 93 -18.42 -18.07 5.77
CA GLY A 93 -19.01 -18.60 7.01
C GLY A 93 -19.93 -17.63 7.78
N ASN A 94 -19.91 -16.33 7.46
CA ASN A 94 -20.82 -15.32 8.01
C ASN A 94 -22.14 -15.19 7.25
N MET A 95 -22.25 -15.77 6.05
CA MET A 95 -23.42 -15.69 5.15
C MET A 95 -23.80 -14.28 4.67
N LEU A 96 -22.97 -13.24 4.91
CA LEU A 96 -23.25 -11.85 4.51
C LEU A 96 -22.36 -11.37 3.35
N ALA A 97 -21.24 -12.05 3.14
CA ALA A 97 -20.27 -11.79 2.08
C ALA A 97 -19.95 -13.09 1.34
N CYS A 98 -19.39 -12.94 0.14
CA CYS A 98 -18.92 -14.05 -0.68
C CYS A 98 -17.41 -13.99 -0.92
N GLY A 99 -16.79 -15.15 -1.01
CA GLY A 99 -15.35 -15.34 -1.16
C GLY A 99 -15.03 -16.66 -1.88
N THR A 100 -13.76 -17.03 -1.90
CA THR A 100 -13.30 -18.33 -2.41
C THR A 100 -13.73 -19.45 -1.46
N ASP A 101 -14.02 -20.63 -2.00
CA ASP A 101 -14.41 -21.77 -1.19
C ASP A 101 -13.22 -22.41 -0.49
N TYR A 102 -13.12 -22.14 0.81
CA TYR A 102 -12.14 -22.71 1.72
C TYR A 102 -12.66 -23.88 2.56
N LEU A 103 -13.89 -24.35 2.34
CA LEU A 103 -14.51 -25.44 3.12
C LEU A 103 -14.55 -26.76 2.35
N THR A 104 -14.69 -26.70 1.03
CA THR A 104 -14.69 -27.90 0.18
C THR A 104 -13.37 -28.65 0.26
N GLU A 105 -13.45 -29.97 0.48
CA GLU A 105 -12.29 -30.82 0.74
C GLU A 105 -11.68 -31.44 -0.51
N THR A 106 -12.23 -31.18 -1.71
CA THR A 106 -11.65 -31.71 -2.94
C THR A 106 -10.26 -31.11 -3.16
N GLU A 107 -9.31 -31.96 -3.51
CA GLU A 107 -7.92 -31.54 -3.77
C GLU A 107 -7.83 -30.53 -4.92
N LEU A 108 -8.73 -30.62 -5.90
CA LEU A 108 -8.85 -29.62 -6.95
C LEU A 108 -9.16 -28.22 -6.37
N SER A 109 -10.16 -28.10 -5.48
CA SER A 109 -10.51 -26.80 -4.86
C SER A 109 -9.43 -26.29 -3.92
N ARG A 110 -8.79 -27.17 -3.13
CA ARG A 110 -7.69 -26.80 -2.22
C ARG A 110 -6.43 -26.38 -2.97
N SER A 111 -6.09 -27.05 -4.06
CA SER A 111 -4.91 -26.74 -4.87
C SER A 111 -4.91 -25.29 -5.38
N TYR A 112 -6.08 -24.78 -5.78
CA TYR A 112 -6.24 -23.37 -6.14
C TYR A 112 -5.85 -22.47 -4.98
N LEU A 113 -6.37 -22.72 -3.77
CA LEU A 113 -6.08 -21.90 -2.60
C LEU A 113 -4.62 -21.96 -2.17
N TYR A 114 -3.93 -23.09 -2.30
CA TYR A 114 -2.49 -23.19 -2.03
C TYR A 114 -1.69 -22.31 -2.98
N ILE A 115 -1.91 -22.46 -4.28
CA ILE A 115 -1.18 -21.72 -5.30
C ILE A 115 -1.53 -20.23 -5.22
N TYR A 116 -2.81 -19.91 -5.09
CA TYR A 116 -3.28 -18.53 -4.95
C TYR A 116 -2.70 -17.87 -3.71
N SER A 117 -2.68 -18.56 -2.56
CA SER A 117 -2.06 -18.08 -1.30
C SER A 117 -0.58 -17.74 -1.47
N VAL A 118 0.17 -18.59 -2.18
CA VAL A 118 1.58 -18.29 -2.48
C VAL A 118 1.67 -17.04 -3.35
N TRP A 119 0.84 -16.98 -4.40
CA TRP A 119 0.90 -15.92 -5.40
C TRP A 119 0.48 -14.54 -4.88
N VAL A 120 -0.59 -14.44 -4.10
CA VAL A 120 -1.15 -13.15 -3.65
C VAL A 120 -0.71 -12.74 -2.26
N TYR A 121 -0.07 -13.63 -1.50
CA TYR A 121 0.30 -13.35 -0.12
C TYR A 121 1.77 -13.67 0.18
N LEU A 122 2.18 -14.94 0.13
CA LEU A 122 3.51 -15.35 0.61
C LEU A 122 4.65 -14.84 -0.27
N PHE A 123 4.53 -14.94 -1.60
CA PHE A 123 5.53 -14.44 -2.53
C PHE A 123 5.64 -12.91 -2.48
N PRO A 124 4.55 -12.13 -2.57
CA PRO A 124 4.61 -10.69 -2.36
C PRO A 124 5.25 -10.32 -1.02
N LEU A 125 4.88 -10.98 0.08
CA LEU A 125 5.44 -10.73 1.40
C LEU A 125 6.95 -10.94 1.42
N ALA A 126 7.42 -12.09 0.92
CA ALA A 126 8.84 -12.41 0.85
C ALA A 126 9.60 -11.40 -0.03
N TYR A 127 9.06 -11.04 -1.19
CA TYR A 127 9.66 -10.07 -2.10
C TYR A 127 9.76 -8.67 -1.47
N ILE A 128 8.71 -8.25 -0.77
CA ILE A 128 8.66 -6.95 -0.08
C ILE A 128 9.68 -6.93 1.06
N ILE A 129 9.71 -7.95 1.91
CA ILE A 129 10.71 -8.07 2.99
C ILE A 129 12.12 -8.02 2.40
N TYR A 130 12.40 -8.82 1.38
CA TYR A 130 13.69 -8.79 0.68
C TYR A 130 14.02 -7.37 0.22
N SER A 131 13.16 -6.75 -0.58
CA SER A 131 13.40 -5.44 -1.16
C SER A 131 13.67 -4.38 -0.09
N TYR A 132 12.84 -4.32 0.96
CA TYR A 132 12.99 -3.33 2.03
C TYR A 132 14.22 -3.56 2.90
N THR A 133 14.68 -4.80 3.11
CA THR A 133 15.94 -5.04 3.84
C THR A 133 17.14 -4.40 3.13
N PHE A 134 17.20 -4.48 1.80
CA PHE A 134 18.26 -3.85 1.01
C PHE A 134 18.09 -2.34 0.89
N ILE A 135 16.85 -1.85 0.77
CA ILE A 135 16.58 -0.41 0.79
C ILE A 135 17.07 0.21 2.10
N VAL A 136 16.73 -0.38 3.26
CA VAL A 136 17.17 0.12 4.57
C VAL A 136 18.70 0.10 4.68
N LYS A 137 19.36 -0.97 4.21
CA LYS A 137 20.84 -1.04 4.16
C LYS A 137 21.44 0.07 3.30
N ALA A 138 20.87 0.33 2.11
CA ALA A 138 21.33 1.37 1.21
C ALA A 138 21.17 2.77 1.81
N VAL A 139 20.03 3.05 2.45
CA VAL A 139 19.77 4.33 3.12
C VAL A 139 20.75 4.55 4.28
N ALA A 140 20.99 3.53 5.12
CA ALA A 140 21.94 3.63 6.22
C ALA A 140 23.38 3.87 5.73
N ALA A 141 23.79 3.23 4.62
CA ALA A 141 25.09 3.46 4.00
C ALA A 141 25.22 4.88 3.44
N HIS A 142 24.18 5.38 2.77
CA HIS A 142 24.13 6.74 2.23
C HIS A 142 24.20 7.79 3.34
N GLU A 143 23.41 7.65 4.41
CA GLU A 143 23.46 8.56 5.58
C GLU A 143 24.84 8.59 6.24
N LYS A 144 25.48 7.42 6.39
CA LYS A 144 26.85 7.33 6.93
C LYS A 144 27.85 8.03 6.03
N GLY A 145 27.81 7.78 4.72
CA GLY A 145 28.69 8.43 3.74
C GLY A 145 28.55 9.94 3.74
N MET A 146 27.31 10.45 3.78
CA MET A 146 27.01 11.88 3.87
C MET A 146 27.57 12.50 5.16
N ARG A 147 27.45 11.83 6.30
CA ARG A 147 28.01 12.29 7.58
C ARG A 147 29.53 12.37 7.54
N GLU A 148 30.18 11.39 6.91
CA GLU A 148 31.63 11.37 6.73
C GLU A 148 32.11 12.47 5.77
N GLN A 149 31.38 12.71 4.68
CA GLN A 149 31.69 13.78 3.73
C GLN A 149 31.49 15.17 4.35
N ALA A 150 30.46 15.36 5.19
CA ALA A 150 30.23 16.61 5.91
C ALA A 150 31.38 16.93 6.87
N LYS A 151 31.90 15.91 7.58
CA LYS A 151 33.11 16.04 8.41
C LYS A 151 34.33 16.46 7.60
N LYS A 152 34.55 15.87 6.42
CA LYS A 152 35.68 16.21 5.54
C LYS A 152 35.61 17.63 4.99
N MET A 153 34.41 18.13 4.70
CA MET A 153 34.21 19.49 4.19
C MET A 153 34.04 20.55 5.29
N GLY A 154 34.12 20.18 6.58
CA GLY A 154 34.01 21.13 7.69
C GLY A 154 32.63 21.78 7.86
N VAL A 155 31.58 21.24 7.22
CA VAL A 155 30.22 21.77 7.28
C VAL A 155 29.34 20.89 8.18
N LYS A 156 28.48 21.50 9.00
CA LYS A 156 27.55 20.77 9.90
C LYS A 156 26.58 19.86 9.15
N SER A 157 26.21 20.19 7.91
CA SER A 157 25.40 19.34 7.03
C SER A 157 25.68 19.68 5.56
N LEU A 158 25.64 18.66 4.70
CA LEU A 158 25.74 18.82 3.26
C LEU A 158 24.34 18.78 2.65
N ARG A 159 23.87 19.92 2.15
CA ARG A 159 22.70 20.00 1.26
C ARG A 159 23.18 19.90 -0.18
N SER A 160 23.64 18.73 -0.60
CA SER A 160 23.77 18.46 -2.04
C SER A 160 22.38 18.20 -2.62
N GLU A 161 22.17 18.54 -3.89
CA GLU A 161 20.93 18.20 -4.61
C GLU A 161 20.65 16.68 -4.57
N GLU A 162 21.72 15.87 -4.61
CA GLU A 162 21.66 14.43 -4.49
C GLU A 162 21.12 13.97 -3.13
N ALA A 163 21.58 14.59 -2.03
CA ALA A 163 21.09 14.27 -0.69
C ALA A 163 19.62 14.64 -0.49
N GLN A 164 19.17 15.77 -1.07
CA GLN A 164 17.76 16.17 -1.06
C GLN A 164 16.90 15.20 -1.86
N LYS A 165 17.38 14.76 -3.04
CA LYS A 165 16.70 13.77 -3.88
C LYS A 165 16.56 12.45 -3.15
N THR A 166 17.63 11.91 -2.58
CA THR A 166 17.59 10.65 -1.80
C THR A 166 16.63 10.75 -0.60
N SER A 167 16.63 11.86 0.14
CA SER A 167 15.69 12.06 1.26
C SER A 167 14.22 12.07 0.81
N ALA A 168 13.92 12.69 -0.34
CA ALA A 168 12.58 12.65 -0.92
C ALA A 168 12.18 11.20 -1.31
N GLU A 169 13.07 10.45 -1.94
CA GLU A 169 12.85 9.04 -2.29
C GLU A 169 12.63 8.18 -1.03
N CYS A 170 13.40 8.41 0.04
CA CYS A 170 13.21 7.76 1.34
C CYS A 170 11.84 8.06 1.96
N ARG A 171 11.34 9.30 1.85
CA ARG A 171 10.00 9.65 2.33
C ARG A 171 8.91 8.92 1.55
N LEU A 172 9.03 8.84 0.23
CA LEU A 172 8.12 8.06 -0.62
C LEU A 172 8.19 6.57 -0.30
N CYS A 173 9.39 6.06 -0.01
CA CYS A 173 9.61 4.67 0.41
C CYS A 173 8.93 4.36 1.76
N LYS A 174 9.00 5.26 2.74
CA LYS A 174 8.27 5.14 4.02
C LYS A 174 6.76 5.09 3.80
N VAL A 175 6.23 5.94 2.93
CA VAL A 175 4.81 5.93 2.55
C VAL A 175 4.42 4.57 1.94
N ALA A 176 5.21 4.07 0.99
CA ALA A 176 4.99 2.76 0.38
C ALA A 176 5.08 1.60 1.39
N LEU A 177 5.99 1.69 2.37
CA LEU A 177 6.12 0.70 3.44
C LEU A 177 4.90 0.69 4.36
N MET A 178 4.38 1.87 4.71
CA MET A 178 3.18 2.00 5.52
C MET A 178 1.96 1.40 4.83
N THR A 179 1.74 1.73 3.55
CA THR A 179 0.58 1.21 2.81
C THR A 179 0.64 -0.30 2.63
N VAL A 180 1.81 -0.87 2.32
CA VAL A 180 1.95 -2.31 2.15
C VAL A 180 1.87 -3.08 3.47
N THR A 181 2.36 -2.49 4.57
CA THR A 181 2.18 -3.08 5.91
C THR A 181 0.71 -3.13 6.29
N LEU A 182 -0.03 -2.05 6.08
CA LEU A 182 -1.48 -2.00 6.33
C LEU A 182 -2.24 -3.00 5.48
N TRP A 183 -1.81 -3.23 4.23
CA TRP A 183 -2.37 -4.28 3.38
C TRP A 183 -2.22 -5.66 4.03
N PHE A 184 -1.01 -6.04 4.46
CA PHE A 184 -0.80 -7.33 5.12
C PHE A 184 -1.60 -7.44 6.42
N VAL A 185 -1.59 -6.41 7.27
CA VAL A 185 -2.39 -6.40 8.51
C VAL A 185 -3.88 -6.61 8.22
N ALA A 186 -4.41 -5.95 7.19
CA ALA A 186 -5.81 -6.06 6.81
C ALA A 186 -6.18 -7.44 6.24
N TRP A 187 -5.30 -8.04 5.45
CA TRP A 187 -5.56 -9.31 4.77
C TRP A 187 -5.14 -10.55 5.57
N THR A 188 -4.25 -10.42 6.57
CA THR A 188 -3.78 -11.55 7.39
C THR A 188 -4.95 -12.34 8.02
N PRO A 189 -5.95 -11.70 8.66
CA PRO A 189 -7.06 -12.44 9.25
C PRO A 189 -7.82 -13.27 8.20
N TYR A 190 -8.03 -12.71 7.01
CA TYR A 190 -8.71 -13.40 5.90
C TYR A 190 -7.88 -14.56 5.33
N PHE A 191 -6.56 -14.38 5.24
CA PHE A 191 -5.63 -15.45 4.89
C PHE A 191 -5.72 -16.61 5.91
N VAL A 192 -5.73 -16.29 7.20
CA VAL A 192 -5.88 -17.28 8.29
C VAL A 192 -7.23 -17.99 8.22
N ILE A 193 -8.32 -17.30 7.88
CA ILE A 193 -9.64 -17.92 7.67
C ILE A 193 -9.60 -18.94 6.53
N ASN A 194 -8.99 -18.62 5.39
CA ASN A 194 -8.92 -19.54 4.26
C ASN A 194 -8.12 -20.80 4.60
N TRP A 195 -6.97 -20.65 5.25
CA TRP A 195 -6.18 -21.80 5.72
C TRP A 195 -6.87 -22.57 6.85
N GLY A 196 -7.54 -21.86 7.76
CA GLY A 196 -8.37 -22.44 8.81
C GLY A 196 -9.50 -23.29 8.24
N GLY A 197 -10.19 -22.83 7.20
CA GLY A 197 -11.21 -23.61 6.51
C GLY A 197 -10.66 -24.92 5.92
N MET A 198 -9.47 -24.88 5.33
CA MET A 198 -8.85 -26.06 4.72
C MET A 198 -8.39 -27.10 5.75
N PHE A 199 -7.82 -26.66 6.88
CA PHE A 199 -7.07 -27.53 7.80
C PHE A 199 -7.67 -27.66 9.21
N ASN A 200 -8.41 -26.66 9.68
CA ASN A 200 -8.97 -26.62 11.04
C ASN A 200 -10.33 -25.89 11.05
N LYS A 201 -11.34 -26.45 10.37
CA LYS A 201 -12.67 -25.84 10.17
C LYS A 201 -13.30 -25.23 11.43
N PRO A 202 -13.18 -25.82 12.64
CA PRO A 202 -13.73 -25.23 13.85
C PRO A 202 -13.27 -23.79 14.16
N ILE A 203 -12.11 -23.35 13.64
CA ILE A 203 -11.65 -21.96 13.81
C ILE A 203 -12.52 -20.96 13.03
N VAL A 204 -13.19 -21.40 11.96
CA VAL A 204 -13.98 -20.54 11.07
C VAL A 204 -15.39 -20.39 11.63
N THR A 205 -15.51 -19.53 12.64
CA THR A 205 -16.81 -19.13 13.19
C THR A 205 -17.43 -17.99 12.36
N PRO A 206 -18.76 -17.77 12.41
CA PRO A 206 -19.40 -16.62 11.78
C PRO A 206 -18.78 -15.28 12.21
N LEU A 207 -18.44 -15.14 13.51
CA LEU A 207 -17.80 -13.94 14.04
C LEU A 207 -16.38 -13.74 13.50
N PHE A 208 -15.56 -14.79 13.49
CA PHE A 208 -14.20 -14.67 12.98
C PHE A 208 -14.22 -14.35 11.48
N SER A 209 -15.08 -15.03 10.72
CA SER A 209 -15.21 -14.81 9.28
C SER A 209 -15.71 -13.42 8.91
N ILE A 210 -16.72 -12.86 9.59
CA ILE A 210 -17.21 -11.50 9.27
C ILE A 210 -16.15 -10.45 9.58
N TRP A 211 -15.46 -10.53 10.72
CA TRP A 211 -14.43 -9.57 11.07
C TRP A 211 -13.24 -9.65 10.13
N GLY A 212 -12.75 -10.86 9.82
CA GLY A 212 -11.66 -11.01 8.86
C GLY A 212 -12.04 -10.50 7.46
N SER A 213 -13.28 -10.73 7.03
CA SER A 213 -13.81 -10.22 5.76
C SER A 213 -13.87 -8.69 5.74
N VAL A 214 -14.41 -8.06 6.79
CA VAL A 214 -14.50 -6.59 6.88
C VAL A 214 -13.12 -5.94 6.96
N PHE A 215 -12.18 -6.50 7.74
CA PHE A 215 -10.80 -6.01 7.83
C PHE A 215 -10.11 -6.03 6.46
N ALA A 216 -10.20 -7.14 5.72
CA ALA A 216 -9.64 -7.24 4.37
C ALA A 216 -10.24 -6.19 3.43
N LYS A 217 -11.54 -5.88 3.57
CA LYS A 217 -12.24 -4.90 2.73
C LYS A 217 -11.92 -3.45 3.12
N ALA A 218 -11.70 -3.19 4.41
CA ALA A 218 -11.31 -1.87 4.92
C ALA A 218 -9.95 -1.41 4.38
N ASN A 219 -9.09 -2.33 3.95
CA ASN A 219 -7.84 -2.04 3.24
C ASN A 219 -8.00 -0.98 2.13
N ALA A 220 -9.13 -1.01 1.39
CA ALA A 220 -9.37 -0.11 0.28
C ALA A 220 -9.40 1.37 0.66
N VAL A 221 -9.62 1.71 1.94
CA VAL A 221 -9.67 3.11 2.42
C VAL A 221 -8.40 3.58 3.12
N TYR A 222 -7.46 2.68 3.43
CA TYR A 222 -6.24 3.06 4.15
C TYR A 222 -5.27 3.87 3.29
N ASN A 223 -5.12 3.52 2.00
CA ASN A 223 -4.14 4.17 1.13
C ASN A 223 -4.37 5.69 0.99
N PRO A 224 -5.59 6.20 0.68
CA PRO A 224 -5.84 7.64 0.61
C PRO A 224 -5.53 8.38 1.92
N ILE A 225 -5.82 7.76 3.07
CA ILE A 225 -5.55 8.34 4.40
C ILE A 225 -4.04 8.47 4.60
N VAL A 226 -3.27 7.42 4.31
CA VAL A 226 -1.81 7.45 4.41
C VAL A 226 -1.23 8.51 3.47
N TYR A 227 -1.74 8.63 2.25
CA TYR A 227 -1.29 9.65 1.30
C TYR A 227 -1.63 11.07 1.75
N ALA A 228 -2.82 11.30 2.30
CA ALA A 228 -3.23 12.60 2.86
C ALA A 228 -2.31 13.05 4.00
N ILE A 229 -1.84 12.12 4.84
CA ILE A 229 -1.00 12.44 5.99
C ILE A 229 0.48 12.55 5.60
N SER A 230 0.98 11.64 4.75
CA SER A 230 2.42 11.39 4.63
C SER A 230 3.02 11.69 3.26
N HIS A 231 2.23 11.78 2.19
CA HIS A 231 2.72 11.99 0.83
C HIS A 231 2.78 13.49 0.46
N PRO A 232 3.97 14.11 0.30
CA PRO A 232 4.12 15.57 0.17
C PRO A 232 3.28 16.20 -0.94
N LYS A 233 3.38 15.66 -2.16
CA LYS A 233 2.65 16.20 -3.33
C LYS A 233 1.14 16.00 -3.23
N TYR A 234 0.70 14.88 -2.65
CA TYR A 234 -0.71 14.58 -2.47
C TYR A 234 -1.31 15.52 -1.43
N ARG A 235 -0.62 15.72 -0.30
CA ARG A 235 -1.04 16.66 0.75
C ARG A 235 -1.18 18.09 0.23
N ALA A 236 -0.18 18.60 -0.49
CA ALA A 236 -0.24 19.93 -1.09
C ALA A 236 -1.40 20.08 -2.10
N ALA A 237 -1.68 19.04 -2.89
CA ALA A 237 -2.82 19.05 -3.80
C ALA A 237 -4.16 18.99 -3.05
N LEU A 238 -4.24 18.24 -1.95
CA LEU A 238 -5.41 18.12 -1.10
C LEU A 238 -5.73 19.45 -0.39
N GLU A 239 -4.73 20.10 0.22
CA GLU A 239 -4.83 21.43 0.82
C GLU A 239 -5.40 22.46 -0.18
N LYS A 240 -4.95 22.41 -1.43
CA LYS A 240 -5.43 23.33 -2.48
C LYS A 240 -6.84 23.03 -2.97
N LYS A 241 -7.22 21.76 -3.12
CA LYS A 241 -8.47 21.36 -3.79
C LYS A 241 -9.62 21.06 -2.82
N LEU A 242 -9.33 20.51 -1.65
CA LEU A 242 -10.29 20.07 -0.64
C LEU A 242 -9.76 20.43 0.76
N PRO A 243 -9.72 21.72 1.11
CA PRO A 243 -9.11 22.18 2.36
C PRO A 243 -9.76 21.60 3.61
N CYS A 244 -11.04 21.23 3.57
CA CYS A 244 -11.73 20.59 4.69
C CYS A 244 -11.24 19.17 5.02
N LEU A 245 -10.52 18.52 4.10
CA LEU A 245 -9.93 17.20 4.28
C LEU A 245 -8.42 17.25 4.49
N ALA A 246 -7.82 18.45 4.48
CA ALA A 246 -6.40 18.63 4.65
C ALA A 246 -5.99 18.33 6.10
N CYS A 247 -5.00 17.44 6.27
CA CYS A 247 -4.42 17.18 7.58
C CYS A 247 -3.40 18.28 7.91
N ASN A 248 -3.82 19.33 8.62
CA ASN A 248 -2.91 20.32 9.21
C ASN A 248 -1.96 19.61 10.18
N THR A 249 -0.74 19.35 9.71
CA THR A 249 0.36 18.81 10.50
C THR A 249 1.42 19.89 10.68
N GLU A 250 0.97 21.09 11.06
CA GLU A 250 1.84 22.10 11.66
C GLU A 250 2.17 21.61 13.07
N GLY A 251 3.32 20.93 13.23
CA GLY A 251 3.82 20.60 14.58
C GLY A 251 4.60 19.29 14.75
N ARG A 252 4.77 18.43 13.72
CA ARG A 252 5.43 17.12 13.90
C ARG A 252 6.84 16.97 13.30
N ASP A 253 7.30 17.95 12.52
CA ASP A 253 8.68 18.07 12.05
C ASP A 253 9.38 19.30 12.67
N GLY A 254 9.19 19.50 13.97
CA GLY A 254 9.87 20.53 14.77
C GLY A 254 11.31 20.13 15.10
N GLY A 255 12.15 19.95 14.09
CA GLY A 255 13.59 20.05 14.23
C GLY A 255 13.96 21.52 14.41
N ALA A 256 14.68 21.81 15.48
CA ALA A 256 15.17 23.13 15.87
C ALA A 256 15.93 23.88 14.74
N SER A 257 15.98 25.22 14.91
CA SER A 257 16.81 26.22 14.20
C SER A 257 16.22 26.72 12.86
N ASP A 258 16.05 28.01 12.57
CA ASP A 258 16.55 29.26 13.15
C ASP A 258 15.48 30.35 12.93
N ALA A 259 15.07 31.05 13.99
CA ALA A 259 14.48 32.37 13.86
C ALA A 259 15.63 33.36 13.57
N GLY A 260 15.91 33.55 12.28
CA GLY A 260 16.81 34.58 11.80
C GLY A 260 16.26 35.96 12.14
N SER A 261 16.91 36.58 13.12
CA SER A 261 16.73 37.95 13.57
C SER A 261 16.86 38.94 12.41
N THR A 262 15.78 39.62 12.04
CA THR A 262 15.86 40.79 11.15
C THR A 262 16.27 42.00 11.99
N ALA A 263 17.57 42.16 12.20
CA ALA A 263 18.15 43.42 12.66
C ALA A 263 18.23 44.36 11.45
N THR A 264 17.35 45.35 11.41
CA THR A 264 17.41 46.44 10.42
C THR A 264 18.28 47.57 10.95
N ALA A 265 19.48 47.72 10.40
CA ALA A 265 20.33 48.91 10.42
C ALA A 265 21.00 48.97 9.05
N GLN A 266 21.18 50.08 8.32
CA GLN A 266 20.91 51.51 8.48
C GLN A 266 21.32 52.08 7.10
N SER A 267 20.63 53.09 6.57
CA SER A 267 21.30 54.20 5.85
C SER A 267 20.30 55.26 5.43
N THR A 268 20.29 56.31 6.24
CA THR A 268 20.19 57.73 5.89
C THR A 268 20.46 58.06 4.43
N GLU A 269 19.55 58.78 3.79
CA GLU A 269 19.90 59.92 2.94
C GLU A 269 18.75 60.94 2.99
N LYS A 270 19.11 62.19 3.26
CA LYS A 270 18.26 63.36 3.51
C LYS A 270 18.68 64.43 2.50
N ALA A 271 17.71 65.24 2.08
CA ALA A 271 17.78 66.57 1.44
C ALA A 271 16.98 66.57 0.12
N GLU A 272 15.81 67.22 0.09
CA GLU A 272 15.58 68.63 -0.35
C GLU A 272 15.73 68.77 -1.88
N SER A 273 14.87 69.44 -2.65
CA SER A 273 13.86 70.46 -2.38
C SER A 273 13.14 70.78 -3.70
N ALA A 274 11.93 71.34 -3.58
CA ALA A 274 11.12 72.15 -4.52
C ALA A 274 9.76 71.53 -4.85
#